data_AF-A0AAD8UHK3-F1
#
_entry.id   AF-A0AAD8UHK3-F1
#
_cell.length_a   1.000
_cell.length_b   1.000
_cell.length_c   1.000
_cell.angle_alpha   90.00
_cell.angle_beta   90.00
_cell.angle_gamma   90.00
#
_symmetry.space_group_name_H-M   'P 1'
#
loop_
_entity.id
_entity.type
_entity.pdbx_description
1 polymer ?
#
loop_
_entity_poly.entity_id
_entity_poly.type
_entity_poly.pdbx_seq_one_letter_code
_entity_poly.pdbx_strand_id
1 'polypeptide(L)'
;ESKNGGDDIASFLLQQMAEAIYSSNVKSRKGLGLDITMKLCMMIFEGKAGVEHFTKTSYRTEEYQARLEALVRKDVPPGEHQVLRSWREVVQHAAAFQHIINQFVREGKPMTEQHQRHKRYTRQRSAGILSSREFGGIYRAEDVFVGTTRFIRPNKISEAMKSMILTLRQHLIASERSQLLDPSATAAQYCDRFVNIHPFRDGNGRMCRLILNAILIKYARIVVNVGEHGHDRDDYIQTARESREVGGHGGALATMVLKEATKSYRNIRNTLRHRHRE
;
A
#
# COMPACT_ATOMS: atom_id res chain seq x y z
N GLU A 1 23.63 28.85 4.22
CA GLU A 1 22.22 28.60 3.87
C GLU A 1 21.94 27.09 4.01
N SER A 2 21.21 26.64 5.03
CA SER A 2 21.07 25.21 5.38
C SER A 2 19.65 24.67 5.15
N LYS A 3 19.01 25.00 4.02
CA LYS A 3 17.61 24.64 3.76
C LYS A 3 17.36 23.37 2.94
N ASN A 4 18.35 22.68 2.37
CA ASN A 4 18.10 21.56 1.43
C ASN A 4 18.15 20.12 1.99
N GLY A 5 18.45 19.90 3.27
CA GLY A 5 18.56 18.51 3.80
C GLY A 5 17.22 17.79 4.00
N GLY A 6 16.20 18.52 4.46
CA GLY A 6 14.88 17.96 4.78
C GLY A 6 14.02 17.67 3.55
N ASP A 7 14.11 18.51 2.53
CA ASP A 7 13.34 18.38 1.29
C ASP A 7 13.79 17.18 0.44
N ASP A 8 15.07 16.79 0.53
CA ASP A 8 15.61 15.66 -0.23
C ASP A 8 15.19 14.30 0.37
N ILE A 9 15.19 14.16 1.70
CA ILE A 9 14.69 12.95 2.36
C ILE A 9 13.18 12.82 2.13
N ALA A 10 12.45 13.94 2.16
CA ALA A 10 11.04 13.95 1.82
C ALA A 10 10.81 13.52 0.36
N SER A 11 11.59 14.04 -0.59
CA SER A 11 11.51 13.66 -2.00
C SER A 11 11.85 12.19 -2.22
N PHE A 12 12.91 11.68 -1.57
CA PHE A 12 13.26 10.26 -1.61
C PHE A 12 12.15 9.38 -1.04
N LEU A 13 11.54 9.78 0.08
CA LEU A 13 10.41 9.05 0.66
C LEU A 13 9.20 9.02 -0.29
N LEU A 14 8.89 10.13 -0.96
CA LEU A 14 7.82 10.17 -1.97
C LEU A 14 8.10 9.22 -3.14
N GLN A 15 9.35 9.17 -3.60
CA GLN A 15 9.76 8.22 -4.64
C GLN A 15 9.59 6.77 -4.16
N GLN A 16 10.08 6.43 -2.96
CA GLN A 16 9.92 5.09 -2.41
C GLN A 16 8.45 4.71 -2.17
N MET A 17 7.60 5.67 -1.79
CA MET A 17 6.15 5.46 -1.69
C MET A 17 5.52 5.13 -3.05
N ALA A 18 5.96 5.80 -4.13
CA ALA A 18 5.48 5.54 -5.47
C ALA A 18 5.95 4.16 -6.01
N GLU A 19 7.21 3.80 -5.75
CA GLU A 19 7.74 2.46 -6.04
C GLU A 19 6.97 1.37 -5.29
N ALA A 20 6.64 1.60 -4.01
CA ALA A 20 5.82 0.69 -3.23
C ALA A 20 4.42 0.49 -3.82
N ILE A 21 3.80 1.55 -4.37
CA ILE A 21 2.52 1.47 -5.07
C ILE A 21 2.64 0.66 -6.36
N TYR A 22 3.69 0.89 -7.16
CA TYR A 22 3.98 0.14 -8.36
C TYR A 22 4.11 -1.35 -8.03
N SER A 23 5.04 -1.72 -7.16
CA SER A 23 5.30 -3.12 -6.80
C SER A 23 4.07 -3.77 -6.16
N SER A 24 3.31 -3.05 -5.34
CA SER A 24 2.07 -3.57 -4.73
C SER A 24 0.95 -3.84 -5.75
N ASN A 25 0.82 -3.03 -6.80
CA ASN A 25 -0.20 -3.24 -7.84
C ASN A 25 0.23 -4.28 -8.88
N VAL A 26 1.50 -4.33 -9.26
CA VAL A 26 2.07 -5.40 -10.11
C VAL A 26 1.84 -6.77 -9.47
N LYS A 27 2.03 -6.90 -8.15
CA LYS A 27 1.71 -8.14 -7.39
C LYS A 27 0.29 -8.65 -7.60
N SER A 28 -0.66 -7.73 -7.73
CA SER A 28 -2.09 -8.04 -7.95
C SER A 28 -2.48 -8.18 -9.42
N ARG A 29 -1.53 -8.07 -10.37
CA ARG A 29 -1.77 -8.00 -11.83
C ARG A 29 -2.69 -6.85 -12.27
N LYS A 30 -2.75 -5.77 -11.46
CA LYS A 30 -3.66 -4.61 -11.66
C LYS A 30 -2.92 -3.27 -11.83
N GLY A 31 -1.59 -3.28 -11.96
CA GLY A 31 -0.76 -2.06 -11.99
C GLY A 31 -0.52 -1.47 -13.38
N LEU A 32 0.02 -0.25 -13.43
CA LEU A 32 0.52 0.40 -14.64
C LEU A 32 2.03 0.09 -14.86
N GLY A 33 2.62 0.60 -15.93
CA GLY A 33 4.09 0.59 -16.08
C GLY A 33 4.74 1.48 -15.02
N LEU A 34 6.04 1.28 -14.75
CA LEU A 34 6.74 2.00 -13.68
C LEU A 34 6.64 3.51 -13.89
N ASP A 35 7.03 4.01 -15.07
CA ASP A 35 7.11 5.44 -15.36
C ASP A 35 5.77 6.17 -15.16
N ILE A 36 4.69 5.58 -15.69
CA ILE A 36 3.33 6.12 -15.54
C ILE A 36 2.88 6.05 -14.08
N THR A 37 3.19 4.96 -13.38
CA THR A 37 2.85 4.82 -11.96
C THR A 37 3.55 5.89 -11.14
N MET A 38 4.85 6.11 -11.37
CA MET A 38 5.64 7.13 -10.69
C MET A 38 5.05 8.51 -10.93
N LYS A 39 4.79 8.87 -12.20
CA LYS A 39 4.23 10.18 -12.56
C LYS A 39 2.88 10.45 -11.88
N LEU A 40 1.96 9.48 -11.91
CA LEU A 40 0.66 9.58 -11.22
C LEU A 40 0.81 9.74 -9.71
N CYS A 41 1.66 8.92 -9.09
CA CYS A 41 1.85 8.95 -7.65
C CYS A 41 2.41 10.30 -7.22
N MET A 42 3.42 10.82 -7.92
CA MET A 42 4.00 12.13 -7.63
C MET A 42 2.96 13.25 -7.79
N MET A 43 2.17 13.25 -8.86
CA MET A 43 1.07 14.23 -9.02
C MET A 43 0.10 14.20 -7.85
N ILE A 44 -0.28 13.00 -7.37
CA ILE A 44 -1.18 12.84 -6.24
C ILE A 44 -0.51 13.33 -4.94
N PHE A 45 0.70 12.87 -4.65
CA PHE A 45 1.43 13.17 -3.42
C PHE A 45 1.73 14.65 -3.24
N GLU A 46 2.03 15.34 -4.33
CA GLU A 46 2.30 16.78 -4.37
C GLU A 46 1.02 17.62 -4.46
N GLY A 47 -0.16 16.99 -4.61
CA GLY A 47 -1.44 17.69 -4.73
C GLY A 47 -1.63 18.44 -6.05
N LYS A 48 -0.93 18.02 -7.12
CA LYS A 48 -1.06 18.62 -8.45
C LYS A 48 -2.45 18.35 -9.04
N ALA A 49 -3.04 19.38 -9.65
CA ALA A 49 -4.27 19.24 -10.42
C ALA A 49 -4.01 18.44 -11.73
N GLY A 50 -5.09 17.98 -12.38
CA GLY A 50 -4.99 17.42 -13.72
C GLY A 50 -4.72 15.91 -13.81
N VAL A 51 -4.76 15.15 -12.70
CA VAL A 51 -4.68 13.68 -12.73
C VAL A 51 -5.72 13.08 -13.69
N GLU A 52 -6.97 13.56 -13.62
CA GLU A 52 -8.04 13.10 -14.52
C GLU A 52 -7.74 13.46 -15.99
N HIS A 53 -7.27 14.68 -16.26
CA HIS A 53 -6.90 15.09 -17.61
C HIS A 53 -5.73 14.25 -18.15
N PHE A 54 -4.68 14.05 -17.35
CA PHE A 54 -3.54 13.19 -17.70
C PHE A 54 -3.99 11.77 -18.05
N THR A 55 -4.88 11.18 -17.25
CA THR A 55 -5.45 9.87 -17.60
C THR A 55 -6.15 9.94 -18.96
N LYS A 56 -7.05 10.92 -19.19
CA LYS A 56 -7.85 11.12 -20.42
C LYS A 56 -7.02 11.39 -21.68
N THR A 57 -5.90 12.08 -21.59
CA THR A 57 -5.02 12.33 -22.73
C THR A 57 -4.10 11.14 -23.02
N SER A 58 -3.70 10.38 -22.00
CA SER A 58 -2.90 9.17 -22.16
C SER A 58 -3.64 8.01 -22.85
N TYR A 59 -4.95 8.07 -23.12
CA TYR A 59 -5.66 7.05 -23.92
C TYR A 59 -5.29 7.08 -25.41
N ARG A 60 -4.60 8.12 -25.87
CA ARG A 60 -4.26 8.30 -27.29
C ARG A 60 -2.75 8.32 -27.55
N THR A 61 -1.94 7.93 -26.56
CA THR A 61 -0.49 7.89 -26.70
C THR A 61 0.00 6.55 -27.22
N GLU A 62 1.20 6.51 -27.82
CA GLU A 62 1.87 5.28 -28.25
C GLU A 62 1.99 4.26 -27.10
N GLU A 63 2.18 4.73 -25.86
CA GLU A 63 2.22 3.89 -24.65
C GLU A 63 0.89 3.15 -24.40
N TYR A 64 -0.26 3.74 -24.73
CA TYR A 64 -1.56 3.07 -24.60
C TYR A 64 -1.69 1.95 -25.64
N GLN A 65 -1.24 2.19 -26.88
CA GLN A 65 -1.22 1.19 -27.94
C GLN A 65 -0.28 0.03 -27.59
N ALA A 66 0.96 0.32 -27.18
CA ALA A 66 1.92 -0.68 -26.72
C ALA A 66 1.38 -1.55 -25.56
N ARG A 67 0.49 -1.00 -24.74
CA ARG A 67 -0.15 -1.71 -23.63
C ARG A 67 -1.32 -2.58 -24.09
N LEU A 68 -2.14 -2.13 -25.03
CA LEU A 68 -3.14 -3.00 -25.68
C LEU A 68 -2.44 -4.21 -26.30
N GLU A 69 -1.34 -3.99 -27.01
CA GLU A 69 -0.50 -5.07 -27.58
C GLU A 69 0.11 -5.98 -26.50
N ALA A 70 0.53 -5.44 -25.36
CA ALA A 70 1.05 -6.24 -24.25
C ALA A 70 -0.04 -7.09 -23.57
N LEU A 71 -1.30 -6.63 -23.55
CA LEU A 71 -2.45 -7.40 -23.06
C LEU A 71 -2.78 -8.54 -24.01
N VAL A 72 -2.79 -8.27 -25.32
CA VAL A 72 -2.92 -9.29 -26.38
C VAL A 72 -1.86 -10.38 -26.22
N ARG A 73 -0.59 -9.98 -26.06
CA ARG A 73 0.54 -10.92 -25.87
C ARG A 73 0.42 -11.79 -24.61
N LYS A 74 -0.38 -11.39 -23.62
CA LYS A 74 -0.60 -12.14 -22.37
C LYS A 74 -1.88 -12.97 -22.40
N ASP A 75 -2.50 -13.12 -23.57
CA ASP A 75 -3.75 -13.84 -23.77
C ASP A 75 -4.91 -13.29 -22.90
N VAL A 76 -4.79 -12.02 -22.52
CA VAL A 76 -5.84 -11.29 -21.81
C VAL A 76 -6.62 -10.50 -22.85
N PRO A 77 -7.96 -10.62 -22.93
CA PRO A 77 -8.75 -9.92 -23.94
C PRO A 77 -8.44 -8.43 -23.90
N PRO A 78 -7.86 -7.84 -24.96
CA PRO A 78 -7.55 -6.41 -24.96
C PRO A 78 -8.87 -5.64 -24.88
N GLY A 79 -8.94 -4.69 -23.95
CA GLY A 79 -10.11 -3.84 -23.83
C GLY A 79 -9.79 -2.58 -23.04
N GLU A 80 -10.30 -1.45 -23.52
CA GLU A 80 -10.21 -0.14 -22.89
C GLU A 80 -10.55 -0.21 -21.39
N HIS A 81 -11.57 -0.99 -21.03
CA HIS A 81 -12.00 -1.22 -19.65
C HIS A 81 -10.93 -1.83 -18.73
N GLN A 82 -10.01 -2.65 -19.24
CA GLN A 82 -8.95 -3.24 -18.41
C GLN A 82 -7.84 -2.24 -18.12
N VAL A 83 -7.46 -1.44 -19.13
CA VAL A 83 -6.51 -0.34 -18.94
C VAL A 83 -7.08 0.66 -17.95
N LEU A 84 -8.34 1.08 -18.14
CA LEU A 84 -9.11 1.92 -17.21
C LEU A 84 -9.07 1.42 -15.77
N ARG A 85 -9.27 0.12 -15.58
CA ARG A 85 -9.18 -0.50 -14.27
C ARG A 85 -7.79 -0.33 -13.68
N SER A 86 -6.71 -0.59 -14.43
CA SER A 86 -5.34 -0.41 -13.93
C SER A 86 -5.05 1.03 -13.50
N TRP A 87 -5.46 2.02 -14.29
CA TRP A 87 -5.32 3.43 -13.92
C TRP A 87 -6.04 3.76 -12.62
N ARG A 88 -7.30 3.32 -12.52
CA ARG A 88 -8.13 3.50 -11.34
C ARG A 88 -7.49 2.88 -10.09
N GLU A 89 -6.96 1.67 -10.21
CA GLU A 89 -6.34 0.95 -9.09
C GLU A 89 -5.08 1.64 -8.59
N VAL A 90 -4.22 2.16 -9.49
CA VAL A 90 -3.02 2.94 -9.11
C VAL A 90 -3.41 4.24 -8.43
N VAL A 91 -4.31 5.03 -9.03
CA VAL A 91 -4.74 6.34 -8.49
C VAL A 91 -5.36 6.17 -7.11
N GLN A 92 -6.26 5.20 -6.95
CA GLN A 92 -6.92 4.98 -5.67
C GLN A 92 -5.94 4.44 -4.61
N HIS A 93 -4.99 3.60 -4.99
CA HIS A 93 -3.96 3.10 -4.07
C HIS A 93 -3.04 4.24 -3.59
N ALA A 94 -2.63 5.13 -4.49
CA ALA A 94 -1.86 6.33 -4.16
C ALA A 94 -2.61 7.30 -3.25
N ALA A 95 -3.87 7.61 -3.59
CA ALA A 95 -4.71 8.49 -2.79
C ALA A 95 -4.94 7.92 -1.38
N ALA A 96 -5.15 6.61 -1.27
CA ALA A 96 -5.26 5.91 0.00
C ALA A 96 -3.99 6.04 0.84
N PHE A 97 -2.82 5.84 0.23
CA PHE A 97 -1.56 5.98 0.93
C PHE A 97 -1.36 7.40 1.44
N GLN A 98 -1.54 8.41 0.57
CA GLN A 98 -1.36 9.81 0.91
C GLN A 98 -2.22 10.25 2.11
N HIS A 99 -3.49 9.86 2.12
CA HIS A 99 -4.38 10.24 3.21
C HIS A 99 -4.07 9.51 4.52
N ILE A 100 -3.67 8.23 4.48
CA ILE A 100 -3.18 7.54 5.68
C ILE A 100 -1.96 8.28 6.24
N ILE A 101 -1.02 8.67 5.38
CA ILE A 101 0.16 9.44 5.81
C ILE A 101 -0.23 10.80 6.39
N ASN A 102 -1.11 11.55 5.73
CA ASN A 102 -1.56 12.85 6.24
C ASN A 102 -2.25 12.72 7.61
N GLN A 103 -3.20 11.79 7.77
CA GLN A 103 -3.93 11.65 9.03
C GLN A 103 -3.08 11.01 10.14
N PHE A 104 -2.42 9.88 9.88
CA PHE A 104 -1.76 9.07 10.91
C PHE A 104 -0.33 9.53 11.22
N VAL A 105 0.42 9.95 10.20
CA VAL A 105 1.83 10.35 10.33
C VAL A 105 1.95 11.84 10.61
N ARG A 106 1.35 12.69 9.78
CA ARG A 106 1.52 14.16 9.89
C ARG A 106 0.64 14.78 10.96
N GLU A 107 -0.65 14.45 10.97
CA GLU A 107 -1.61 15.01 11.95
C GLU A 107 -1.65 14.22 13.27
N GLY A 108 -0.95 13.09 13.36
CA GLY A 108 -0.88 12.26 14.57
C GLY A 108 -2.21 11.62 14.98
N LYS A 109 -3.23 11.63 14.12
CA LYS A 109 -4.55 11.06 14.43
C LYS A 109 -4.46 9.54 14.54
N PRO A 110 -5.22 8.90 15.44
CA PRO A 110 -5.28 7.45 15.52
C PRO A 110 -5.74 6.83 14.20
N MET A 111 -5.22 5.66 13.85
CA MET A 111 -5.74 4.93 12.71
C MET A 111 -7.19 4.51 12.98
N THR A 112 -8.09 4.71 12.02
CA THR A 112 -9.52 4.42 12.13
C THR A 112 -9.95 3.45 11.04
N GLU A 113 -11.12 2.83 11.19
CA GLU A 113 -11.71 2.02 10.12
C GLU A 113 -11.89 2.86 8.85
N GLN A 114 -12.17 4.15 8.98
CA GLN A 114 -12.38 5.04 7.86
C GLN A 114 -11.11 5.23 7.02
N HIS A 115 -9.93 5.20 7.64
CA HIS A 115 -8.65 5.22 6.91
C HIS A 115 -8.44 3.94 6.09
N GLN A 116 -9.06 2.83 6.50
CA GLN A 116 -8.93 1.52 5.87
C GLN A 116 -10.06 1.22 4.88
N ARG A 117 -11.16 1.99 4.93
CA ARG A 117 -12.28 1.90 4.00
C ARG A 117 -12.01 2.77 2.78
N HIS A 118 -11.78 2.12 1.64
CA HIS A 118 -11.50 2.70 0.32
C HIS A 118 -12.55 3.70 -0.24
N LYS A 119 -13.66 3.93 0.47
CA LYS A 119 -14.86 4.68 0.01
C LYS A 119 -14.63 6.18 -0.18
N ARG A 120 -13.67 6.80 0.53
CA ARG A 120 -13.46 8.27 0.44
C ARG A 120 -12.75 8.69 -0.84
N TYR A 121 -11.85 7.87 -1.39
CA TYR A 121 -11.08 8.23 -2.60
C TYR A 121 -11.86 8.06 -3.91
N THR A 122 -12.98 7.34 -3.87
CA THR A 122 -13.87 7.16 -5.03
C THR A 122 -14.98 8.20 -5.11
N ARG A 123 -15.10 9.08 -4.11
CA ARG A 123 -16.23 10.00 -3.91
C ARG A 123 -15.84 11.48 -4.00
N GLN A 124 -14.69 11.84 -4.58
CA GLN A 124 -14.55 13.20 -5.11
C GLN A 124 -15.50 13.33 -6.30
N ARG A 125 -16.35 14.37 -6.30
CA ARG A 125 -17.32 14.64 -7.38
C ARG A 125 -16.66 14.80 -8.77
N SER A 126 -15.34 14.96 -8.80
CA SER A 126 -14.45 15.05 -9.97
C SER A 126 -13.78 13.71 -10.34
N ALA A 127 -14.10 12.59 -9.69
CA ALA A 127 -13.41 11.31 -9.94
C ALA A 127 -13.86 10.58 -11.22
N GLY A 128 -14.90 11.04 -11.93
CA GLY A 128 -15.29 10.56 -13.27
C GLY A 128 -15.09 9.05 -13.52
N ILE A 129 -14.30 8.74 -14.55
CA ILE A 129 -13.92 7.37 -14.99
C ILE A 129 -13.00 6.61 -14.01
N LEU A 130 -12.58 7.26 -12.92
CA LEU A 130 -11.75 6.71 -11.84
C LEU A 130 -12.57 6.42 -10.57
N SER A 131 -13.88 6.72 -10.57
CA SER A 131 -14.78 6.36 -9.47
C SER A 131 -15.23 4.89 -9.58
N SER A 132 -14.91 4.06 -8.58
CA SER A 132 -15.54 2.74 -8.41
C SER A 132 -16.66 2.85 -7.38
N ARG A 133 -17.92 2.74 -7.83
CA ARG A 133 -19.11 2.97 -7.00
C ARG A 133 -19.55 1.76 -6.18
N GLU A 134 -19.25 0.54 -6.61
CA GLU A 134 -20.01 -0.62 -6.12
C GLU A 134 -19.51 -1.23 -4.80
N PHE A 135 -18.20 -1.25 -4.52
CA PHE A 135 -17.66 -2.01 -3.36
C PHE A 135 -16.61 -1.28 -2.51
N GLY A 136 -16.31 -0.01 -2.80
CA GLY A 136 -15.29 0.75 -2.09
C GLY A 136 -15.61 0.91 -0.60
N GLY A 137 -14.78 0.33 0.27
CA GLY A 137 -14.87 0.50 1.73
C GLY A 137 -16.05 -0.18 2.41
N ILE A 138 -16.63 -1.20 1.78
CA ILE A 138 -17.69 -2.06 2.35
C ILE A 138 -17.08 -3.43 2.68
N TYR A 139 -17.35 -3.94 3.88
CA TYR A 139 -16.91 -5.29 4.23
C TYR A 139 -17.61 -6.34 3.38
N ARG A 140 -16.91 -7.41 3.04
CA ARG A 140 -17.49 -8.50 2.24
C ARG A 140 -18.66 -9.15 2.98
N ALA A 141 -19.68 -9.52 2.22
CA ALA A 141 -20.83 -10.28 2.71
C ALA A 141 -20.67 -11.80 2.50
N GLU A 142 -19.68 -12.21 1.70
CA GLU A 142 -19.42 -13.59 1.31
C GLU A 142 -18.25 -14.20 2.08
N ASP A 143 -18.31 -15.50 2.34
CA ASP A 143 -17.17 -16.27 2.82
C ASP A 143 -16.11 -16.35 1.73
N VAL A 144 -14.85 -16.23 2.13
CA VAL A 144 -13.70 -16.32 1.23
C VAL A 144 -12.68 -17.29 1.81
N PHE A 145 -11.91 -17.91 0.91
CA PHE A 145 -10.99 -18.99 1.22
C PHE A 145 -9.65 -18.74 0.52
N VAL A 146 -8.58 -19.28 1.10
CA VAL A 146 -7.30 -19.49 0.42
C VAL A 146 -6.96 -20.96 0.58
N GLY A 147 -6.92 -21.70 -0.54
CA GLY A 147 -6.89 -23.15 -0.49
C GLY A 147 -8.12 -23.69 0.23
N THR A 148 -7.92 -24.52 1.25
CA THR A 148 -8.97 -25.07 2.12
C THR A 148 -9.28 -24.20 3.34
N THR A 149 -8.44 -23.19 3.61
CA THR A 149 -8.54 -22.39 4.83
C THR A 149 -9.47 -21.20 4.64
N ARG A 150 -10.50 -21.13 5.48
CA ARG A 150 -11.51 -20.07 5.47
C ARG A 150 -11.06 -18.87 6.30
N PHE A 151 -11.34 -17.66 5.79
CA PHE A 151 -11.13 -16.43 6.57
C PHE A 151 -12.26 -16.18 7.58
N ILE A 152 -12.13 -15.13 8.39
CA ILE A 152 -13.15 -14.70 9.37
C ILE A 152 -14.54 -14.59 8.69
N ARG A 153 -15.59 -15.05 9.36
CA ARG A 153 -16.96 -14.95 8.82
C ARG A 153 -17.38 -13.49 8.60
N PRO A 154 -18.14 -13.16 7.54
CA PRO A 154 -18.65 -11.81 7.26
C PRO A 154 -19.24 -11.08 8.48
N ASN A 155 -20.08 -11.78 9.26
CA ASN A 155 -20.72 -11.23 10.45
C ASN A 155 -19.76 -10.91 11.62
N LYS A 156 -18.52 -11.42 11.58
CA LYS A 156 -17.47 -11.17 12.57
C LYS A 156 -16.41 -10.17 12.11
N ILE A 157 -16.40 -9.75 10.84
CA ILE A 157 -15.41 -8.81 10.31
C ILE A 157 -15.46 -7.48 11.07
N SER A 158 -16.65 -6.91 11.28
CA SER A 158 -16.80 -5.62 11.96
C SER A 158 -16.21 -5.63 13.37
N GLU A 159 -16.50 -6.68 14.14
CA GLU A 159 -15.96 -6.87 15.49
C GLU A 159 -14.44 -7.04 15.47
N ALA A 160 -13.92 -7.88 14.58
CA ALA A 160 -12.48 -8.13 14.45
C ALA A 160 -11.70 -6.87 14.03
N MET A 161 -12.24 -6.07 13.10
CA MET A 161 -11.61 -4.83 12.65
C MET A 161 -11.56 -3.78 13.76
N LYS A 162 -12.66 -3.60 14.51
CA LYS A 162 -12.69 -2.70 15.67
C LYS A 162 -11.66 -3.12 16.72
N SER A 163 -11.63 -4.41 17.04
CA SER A 163 -10.68 -4.99 17.99
C SER A 163 -9.24 -4.72 17.55
N MET A 164 -8.89 -5.04 16.30
CA MET A 164 -7.55 -4.80 15.76
C MET A 164 -7.13 -3.33 15.86
N ILE A 165 -8.01 -2.39 15.51
CA ILE A 165 -7.73 -0.94 15.54
C ILE A 165 -7.55 -0.45 16.99
N LEU A 166 -8.40 -0.91 17.91
CA LEU A 166 -8.29 -0.56 19.33
C LEU A 166 -6.98 -1.08 19.92
N THR A 167 -6.64 -2.35 19.64
CA THR A 167 -5.38 -2.94 20.10
C THR A 167 -4.17 -2.22 19.50
N LEU A 168 -4.21 -1.84 18.20
CA LEU A 168 -3.15 -1.03 17.59
C LEU A 168 -2.96 0.29 18.32
N ARG A 169 -4.06 1.02 18.56
CA ARG A 169 -3.99 2.29 19.24
C ARG A 169 -3.41 2.15 20.64
N GLN A 170 -3.86 1.17 21.41
CA GLN A 170 -3.37 0.92 22.76
C GLN A 170 -1.89 0.52 22.75
N HIS A 171 -1.49 -0.37 21.84
CA HIS A 171 -0.10 -0.79 21.68
C HIS A 171 0.80 0.41 21.37
N LEU A 172 0.45 1.24 20.38
CA LEU A 172 1.25 2.41 20.04
C LEU A 172 1.38 3.40 21.20
N ILE A 173 0.28 3.70 21.90
CA ILE A 173 0.32 4.60 23.08
C ILE A 173 1.21 4.03 24.18
N ALA A 174 1.11 2.73 24.47
CA ALA A 174 1.92 2.08 25.49
C ALA A 174 3.42 2.11 25.11
N SER A 175 3.74 1.75 23.87
CA SER A 175 5.13 1.73 23.38
C SER A 175 5.75 3.12 23.26
N GLU A 176 4.97 4.14 22.93
CA GLU A 176 5.42 5.54 22.94
C GLU A 176 5.75 6.01 24.37
N ARG A 177 4.91 5.62 25.35
CA ARG A 177 5.15 5.95 26.77
C ARG A 177 6.37 5.24 27.34
N SER A 178 6.59 3.98 26.97
CA SER A 178 7.74 3.20 27.45
C SER A 178 9.01 3.41 26.63
N GLN A 179 8.93 4.10 25.49
CA GLN A 179 10.01 4.23 24.50
C GLN A 179 10.54 2.88 23.96
N LEU A 180 9.72 1.82 24.00
CA LEU A 180 10.06 0.47 23.57
C LEU A 180 9.18 0.02 22.40
N LEU A 181 9.17 0.82 21.33
CA LEU A 181 8.51 0.45 20.08
C LEU A 181 9.53 -0.18 19.13
N ASP A 182 9.27 -1.41 18.68
CA ASP A 182 9.90 -1.97 17.48
C ASP A 182 8.99 -1.69 16.27
N PRO A 183 9.38 -0.77 15.36
CA PRO A 183 8.55 -0.44 14.21
C PRO A 183 8.34 -1.62 13.26
N SER A 184 9.35 -2.48 13.10
CA SER A 184 9.29 -3.62 12.17
C SER A 184 8.36 -4.71 12.69
N ALA A 185 8.51 -5.08 13.96
CA ALA A 185 7.64 -6.05 14.61
C ALA A 185 6.19 -5.55 14.69
N THR A 186 6.00 -4.28 15.04
CA THR A 186 4.67 -3.67 15.10
C THR A 186 4.01 -3.63 13.72
N ALA A 187 4.73 -3.17 12.69
CA ALA A 187 4.20 -3.10 11.33
C ALA A 187 3.84 -4.49 10.79
N ALA A 188 4.69 -5.50 11.03
CA ALA A 188 4.43 -6.89 10.66
C ALA A 188 3.20 -7.45 11.36
N GLN A 189 3.09 -7.28 12.69
CA GLN A 189 1.97 -7.79 13.48
C GLN A 189 0.61 -7.29 12.96
N TYR A 190 0.49 -6.00 12.66
CA TYR A 190 -0.80 -5.44 12.22
C TYR A 190 -1.06 -5.65 10.72
N CYS A 191 -0.02 -5.78 9.91
CA CYS A 191 -0.15 -6.27 8.54
C CYS A 191 -0.73 -7.69 8.51
N ASP A 192 -0.19 -8.57 9.35
CA ASP A 192 -0.62 -9.97 9.48
C ASP A 192 -2.05 -10.08 10.00
N ARG A 193 -2.39 -9.38 11.10
CA ARG A 193 -3.75 -9.35 11.63
C ARG A 193 -4.76 -8.88 10.58
N PHE A 194 -4.46 -7.80 9.87
CA PHE A 194 -5.37 -7.26 8.85
C PHE A 194 -5.61 -8.27 7.72
N VAL A 195 -4.54 -8.90 7.19
CA VAL A 195 -4.68 -9.83 6.07
C VAL A 195 -5.44 -11.09 6.47
N ASN A 196 -5.34 -11.52 7.73
CA ASN A 196 -6.07 -12.66 8.28
C ASN A 196 -7.54 -12.35 8.64
N ILE A 197 -7.89 -11.08 8.93
CA ILE A 197 -9.30 -10.67 8.97
C ILE A 197 -9.91 -10.70 7.55
N HIS A 198 -9.13 -10.25 6.56
CA HIS A 198 -9.51 -10.18 5.14
C HIS A 198 -10.87 -9.48 4.93
N PRO A 199 -10.99 -8.21 5.36
CA PRO A 199 -12.29 -7.55 5.51
C PRO A 199 -12.99 -7.22 4.18
N PHE A 200 -12.26 -7.06 3.10
CA PHE A 200 -12.80 -6.61 1.80
C PHE A 200 -12.88 -7.75 0.79
N ARG A 201 -13.67 -7.56 -0.27
CA ARG A 201 -13.75 -8.51 -1.40
C ARG A 201 -12.45 -8.55 -2.20
N ASP A 202 -11.77 -7.41 -2.30
CA ASP A 202 -10.50 -7.25 -2.99
C ASP A 202 -9.67 -6.14 -2.35
N GLY A 203 -8.37 -6.10 -2.63
CA GLY A 203 -7.47 -5.04 -2.17
C GLY A 203 -6.89 -5.26 -0.78
N ASN A 204 -7.21 -6.36 -0.10
CA ASN A 204 -6.71 -6.64 1.25
C ASN A 204 -5.17 -6.64 1.34
N GLY A 205 -4.50 -7.28 0.37
CA GLY A 205 -3.03 -7.26 0.30
C GLY A 205 -2.45 -5.87 0.07
N ARG A 206 -3.14 -5.01 -0.69
CA ARG A 206 -2.67 -3.63 -0.95
C ARG A 206 -2.83 -2.79 0.30
N MET A 207 -4.00 -2.86 0.94
CA MET A 207 -4.29 -2.18 2.19
C MET A 207 -3.37 -2.63 3.34
N CYS A 208 -3.06 -3.92 3.48
CA CYS A 208 -2.13 -4.38 4.52
C CYS A 208 -0.72 -3.78 4.35
N ARG A 209 -0.23 -3.68 3.11
CA ARG A 209 1.06 -3.03 2.79
C ARG A 209 1.04 -1.52 3.04
N LEU A 210 -0.10 -0.85 2.85
CA LEU A 210 -0.26 0.55 3.24
C LEU A 210 -0.20 0.72 4.78
N ILE A 211 -0.89 -0.13 5.54
CA ILE A 211 -0.86 -0.11 7.02
C ILE A 211 0.57 -0.33 7.52
N LEU A 212 1.25 -1.35 6.98
CA LEU A 212 2.64 -1.67 7.28
C LEU A 212 3.54 -0.45 7.06
N ASN A 213 3.49 0.14 5.86
CA ASN A 213 4.35 1.28 5.54
C ASN A 213 3.96 2.56 6.30
N ALA A 214 2.69 2.77 6.65
CA ALA A 214 2.29 3.92 7.46
C ALA A 214 2.93 3.88 8.86
N ILE A 215 3.01 2.70 9.48
CA ILE A 215 3.70 2.51 10.76
C ILE A 215 5.20 2.75 10.60
N LEU A 216 5.83 2.18 9.57
CA LEU A 216 7.26 2.35 9.31
C LEU A 216 7.65 3.80 8.98
N ILE A 217 6.85 4.51 8.18
CA ILE A 217 7.10 5.93 7.89
C ILE A 217 6.99 6.76 9.18
N LYS A 218 6.00 6.46 10.04
CA LYS A 218 5.80 7.19 11.29
C LYS A 218 7.00 7.03 12.23
N TYR A 219 7.43 5.80 12.48
CA TYR A 219 8.36 5.49 13.56
C TYR A 219 9.79 5.18 13.12
N ALA A 220 10.02 4.91 11.84
CA ALA A 220 11.32 4.53 11.28
C ALA A 220 11.76 5.36 10.06
N ARG A 221 10.90 6.24 9.54
CA ARG A 221 11.20 7.12 8.38
C ARG A 221 11.68 6.32 7.15
N ILE A 222 11.10 5.16 6.92
CA ILE A 222 11.41 4.29 5.78
C ILE A 222 10.15 3.74 5.12
N VAL A 223 10.30 3.30 3.88
CA VAL A 223 9.32 2.52 3.12
C VAL A 223 9.96 1.18 2.74
N VAL A 224 9.17 0.12 2.74
CA VAL A 224 9.62 -1.24 2.40
C VAL A 224 8.67 -1.93 1.43
N ASN A 225 9.24 -2.78 0.57
CA ASN A 225 8.53 -3.53 -0.47
C ASN A 225 8.51 -5.03 -0.18
N VAL A 226 7.87 -5.44 0.92
CA VAL A 226 7.85 -6.87 1.30
C VAL A 226 7.20 -7.76 0.24
N GLY A 227 7.90 -8.83 -0.14
CA GLY A 227 7.46 -9.86 -1.09
C GLY A 227 7.46 -9.41 -2.54
N GLU A 228 8.52 -8.69 -2.97
CA GLU A 228 8.62 -8.07 -4.30
C GLU A 228 8.85 -9.07 -5.44
N HIS A 229 9.88 -9.91 -5.35
CA HIS A 229 10.37 -10.72 -6.46
C HIS A 229 10.76 -12.14 -6.04
N GLY A 230 10.58 -13.11 -6.94
CA GLY A 230 11.08 -14.49 -6.80
C GLY A 230 10.72 -15.13 -5.44
N HIS A 231 11.72 -15.71 -4.79
CA HIS A 231 11.60 -16.39 -3.50
C HIS A 231 10.98 -15.52 -2.38
N ASP A 232 11.27 -14.21 -2.33
CA ASP A 232 10.73 -13.34 -1.26
C ASP A 232 9.19 -13.26 -1.33
N ARG A 233 8.58 -13.45 -2.51
CA ARG A 233 7.11 -13.49 -2.66
C ARG A 233 6.52 -14.77 -2.11
N ASP A 234 7.14 -15.90 -2.41
CA ASP A 234 6.66 -17.21 -1.97
C ASP A 234 6.80 -17.34 -0.46
N ASP A 235 7.92 -16.87 0.10
CA ASP A 235 8.16 -16.79 1.55
C ASP A 235 7.11 -15.91 2.25
N TYR A 236 6.73 -14.78 1.65
CA TYR A 236 5.71 -13.89 2.20
C TYR A 236 4.33 -14.57 2.22
N ILE A 237 3.97 -15.24 1.12
CA ILE A 237 2.69 -15.97 1.03
C ILE A 237 2.68 -17.14 2.02
N GLN A 238 3.79 -17.87 2.12
CA GLN A 238 3.94 -19.00 3.03
C GLN A 238 3.84 -18.55 4.48
N THR A 239 4.58 -17.51 4.88
CA THR A 239 4.52 -16.92 6.22
C THR A 239 3.09 -16.48 6.57
N ALA A 240 2.38 -15.85 5.62
CA ALA A 240 0.99 -15.43 5.84
C ALA A 240 0.01 -16.62 5.95
N ARG A 241 0.31 -17.77 5.33
CA ARG A 241 -0.46 -19.02 5.46
C ARG A 241 -0.20 -19.67 6.80
N GLU A 242 1.06 -19.88 7.17
CA GLU A 242 1.46 -20.47 8.45
C GLU A 242 0.92 -19.67 9.63
N SER A 243 1.03 -18.33 9.56
CA SER A 243 0.45 -17.42 10.55
C SER A 243 -1.04 -17.65 10.76
N ARG A 244 -1.79 -17.98 9.70
CA ARG A 244 -3.21 -18.28 9.82
C ARG A 244 -3.46 -19.62 10.51
N GLU A 245 -2.66 -20.62 10.20
CA GLU A 245 -2.83 -21.98 10.74
C GLU A 245 -2.51 -22.03 12.24
N VAL A 246 -1.47 -21.32 12.67
CA VAL A 246 -1.03 -21.32 14.08
C VAL A 246 -1.58 -20.15 14.91
N GLY A 247 -2.35 -19.24 14.31
CA GLY A 247 -2.94 -18.08 15.00
C GLY A 247 -1.99 -16.89 15.21
N GLY A 248 -0.87 -16.85 14.48
CA GLY A 248 0.05 -15.73 14.41
C GLY A 248 1.51 -16.15 14.19
N HIS A 249 2.17 -15.55 13.19
CA HIS A 249 3.60 -15.73 12.91
C HIS A 249 4.33 -14.37 12.75
N GLY A 250 4.03 -13.44 13.67
CA GLY A 250 4.53 -12.07 13.60
C GLY A 250 6.06 -11.96 13.48
N GLY A 251 6.81 -12.88 14.10
CA GLY A 251 8.27 -12.90 14.07
C GLY A 251 8.86 -13.14 12.68
N ALA A 252 8.33 -14.11 11.92
CA ALA A 252 8.83 -14.40 10.58
C ALA A 252 8.57 -13.22 9.62
N LEU A 253 7.35 -12.66 9.64
CA LEU A 253 7.05 -11.47 8.84
C LEU A 253 7.85 -10.26 9.28
N ALA A 254 8.11 -10.09 10.59
CA ALA A 254 8.96 -9.02 11.11
C ALA A 254 10.41 -9.14 10.59
N THR A 255 10.95 -10.36 10.52
CA THR A 255 12.28 -10.61 9.93
C THR A 255 12.32 -10.22 8.45
N MET A 256 11.27 -10.53 7.68
CA MET A 256 11.17 -10.09 6.28
C MET A 256 11.11 -8.56 6.16
N VAL A 257 10.31 -7.91 7.02
CA VAL A 257 10.23 -6.44 7.08
C VAL A 257 11.60 -5.84 7.41
N LEU A 258 12.32 -6.41 8.38
CA LEU A 258 13.64 -5.93 8.79
C LEU A 258 14.70 -6.10 7.70
N LYS A 259 14.66 -7.23 6.96
CA LYS A 259 15.51 -7.47 5.78
C LYS A 259 15.33 -6.37 4.73
N GLU A 260 14.08 -6.04 4.41
CA GLU A 260 13.77 -4.96 3.47
C GLU A 260 14.12 -3.57 4.03
N ALA A 261 13.84 -3.32 5.31
CA ALA A 261 14.20 -2.07 5.99
C ALA A 261 15.70 -1.79 5.91
N THR A 262 16.52 -2.83 6.06
CA THR A 262 17.98 -2.72 5.94
C THR A 262 18.39 -2.26 4.53
N LYS A 263 17.72 -2.75 3.47
CA LYS A 263 17.95 -2.27 2.10
C LYS A 263 17.56 -0.80 1.98
N SER A 264 16.39 -0.41 2.50
CA SER A 264 15.92 0.98 2.47
C SER A 264 16.89 1.94 3.18
N TYR A 265 17.40 1.58 4.36
CA TYR A 265 18.41 2.39 5.05
C TYR A 265 19.73 2.49 4.29
N ARG A 266 20.18 1.42 3.62
CA ARG A 266 21.37 1.48 2.76
C ARG A 266 21.16 2.44 1.59
N ASN A 267 19.98 2.45 0.98
CA ASN A 267 19.65 3.35 -0.13
C ASN A 267 19.62 4.81 0.33
N ILE A 268 19.02 5.09 1.49
CA ILE A 268 19.05 6.42 2.12
C ILE A 268 20.50 6.84 2.38
N ARG A 269 21.30 5.98 3.00
CA ARG A 269 22.72 6.25 3.27
C ARG A 269 23.50 6.56 1.99
N ASN A 270 23.29 5.79 0.92
CA ASN A 270 23.99 6.01 -0.34
C ASN A 270 23.59 7.35 -0.97
N THR A 271 22.29 7.67 -0.96
CA THR A 271 21.76 8.96 -1.43
C THR A 271 22.41 10.14 -0.69
N LEU A 272 22.52 10.04 0.63
CA LEU A 272 23.21 11.06 1.45
C LEU A 272 24.72 11.13 1.19
N ARG A 273 25.38 10.00 0.86
CA ARG A 273 26.83 9.95 0.59
C ARG A 273 27.23 10.56 -0.75
N HIS A 274 26.45 10.32 -1.81
CA HIS A 274 26.75 10.91 -3.13
C HIS A 274 26.81 12.44 -3.05
N ARG A 275 26.01 13.03 -2.16
CA ARG A 275 25.99 14.46 -1.87
C ARG A 275 27.24 15.05 -1.21
N HIS A 276 28.04 14.25 -0.49
CA HIS A 276 29.29 14.74 0.09
C HIS A 276 30.44 14.80 -0.92
N ARG A 277 30.22 14.28 -2.13
CA ARG A 277 31.21 14.24 -3.21
C ARG A 277 30.93 15.24 -4.33
N GLU A 278 29.76 15.87 -4.32
CA GLU A 278 29.34 16.97 -5.22
C GLU A 278 29.46 18.31 -4.49
#